data_AF-A0A4Z0R5T7-F1
#
_entry.id   AF-A0A4Z0R5T7-F1
#
_cell.length_a   1.000
_cell.length_b   1.000
_cell.length_c   1.000
_cell.angle_alpha   90.00
_cell.angle_beta   90.00
_cell.angle_gamma   90.00
#
_symmetry.space_group_name_H-M   'P 1'
#
loop_
_entity.id
_entity.type
_entity.pdbx_description
1 polymer ?
#
loop_
_entity_poly.entity_id
_entity_poly.type
_entity_poly.pdbx_seq_one_letter_code
_entity_poly.pdbx_strand_id
1 'polypeptide(L)'
;MDSIERMGKILALIEAHPEGICGRALADGCGVPWGTMKQDLKVLVSTVENPIPLYTDRDEENNAFEEDLFLPEVKWFMATAQKCYTPVHLNVREGVGVLATLDFLQEDNSLKEGLRQKILSGFDLGEEETYRYIKGELAPLEPIQGKTFPIIENAIRTNQRLTIAFNGRKITVDPLGIVYYSRLRCWYLVARQGDTIKTYHLNKVLEVQETGESFVYPEGFSLKAWFGPRWGMEYGDLIRVKVRFLNRSQTVAKVHKDVAHRASELTTLEDGSLLFEDDIIGVNEFITWVLGFGSAAEIIEPVELRELILKRVRETLGNYQEEVY
;
A
#
# COMPACT_ATOMS: atom_id res chain seq x y z
N MET A 1 -5.11 3.39 -40.73
CA MET A 1 -5.05 2.80 -39.39
C MET A 1 -6.47 2.59 -38.94
N ASP A 2 -6.85 1.36 -38.62
CA ASP A 2 -8.19 1.09 -38.08
C ASP A 2 -8.34 1.73 -36.69
N SER A 3 -9.59 1.91 -36.23
CA SER A 3 -9.89 2.56 -34.95
C SER A 3 -9.22 1.85 -33.76
N ILE A 4 -9.22 0.51 -33.77
CA ILE A 4 -8.64 -0.31 -32.69
C ILE A 4 -7.11 -0.17 -32.67
N GLU A 5 -6.45 -0.24 -33.82
CA GLU A 5 -5.00 -0.03 -33.94
C GLU A 5 -4.61 1.38 -33.49
N ARG A 6 -5.44 2.37 -33.80
CA ARG A 6 -5.22 3.77 -33.42
C ARG A 6 -5.37 3.99 -31.92
N MET A 7 -6.35 3.37 -31.28
CA MET A 7 -6.48 3.37 -29.81
C MET A 7 -5.25 2.73 -29.15
N GLY A 8 -4.81 1.56 -29.62
CA GLY A 8 -3.59 0.93 -29.10
C GLY A 8 -2.34 1.82 -29.24
N LYS A 9 -2.23 2.54 -30.36
CA LYS A 9 -1.13 3.49 -30.58
C LYS A 9 -1.23 4.73 -29.68
N ILE A 10 -2.43 5.27 -29.46
CA ILE A 10 -2.66 6.38 -28.53
C ILE A 10 -2.19 5.98 -27.13
N LEU A 11 -2.59 4.80 -26.66
CA LEU A 11 -2.22 4.30 -25.32
C LEU A 11 -0.71 4.13 -25.18
N ALA A 12 -0.05 3.51 -26.17
CA ALA A 12 1.40 3.33 -26.16
C ALA A 12 2.16 4.67 -26.18
N LEU A 13 1.64 5.68 -26.89
CA LEU A 13 2.24 7.02 -26.92
C LEU A 13 2.10 7.72 -25.56
N ILE A 14 0.95 7.60 -24.89
CA ILE A 14 0.76 8.20 -23.56
C ILE A 14 1.64 7.48 -22.53
N GLU A 15 1.74 6.14 -22.58
CA GLU A 15 2.57 5.35 -21.68
C GLU A 15 4.08 5.68 -21.82
N ALA A 16 4.53 5.99 -23.04
CA ALA A 16 5.92 6.37 -23.31
C ALA A 16 6.30 7.78 -22.82
N HIS A 17 5.33 8.62 -22.44
CA HIS A 17 5.55 10.01 -22.01
C HIS A 17 4.97 10.24 -20.60
N PRO A 18 5.65 9.77 -19.54
CA PRO A 18 5.17 9.90 -18.15
C PRO A 18 4.99 11.37 -17.68
N GLU A 19 5.65 12.32 -18.33
CA GLU A 19 5.48 13.77 -18.13
C GLU A 19 4.22 14.37 -18.79
N GLY A 20 3.44 13.55 -19.50
CA GLY A 20 2.22 13.90 -20.21
C GLY A 20 2.46 14.38 -21.64
N ILE A 21 1.55 14.00 -22.54
CA ILE A 21 1.63 14.31 -23.98
C ILE A 21 0.42 15.12 -24.44
N CYS A 22 0.64 16.23 -25.13
CA CYS A 22 -0.45 17.08 -25.61
C CYS A 22 -1.32 16.37 -26.66
N GLY A 23 -2.62 16.66 -26.69
CA GLY A 23 -3.56 16.11 -27.66
C GLY A 23 -3.13 16.33 -29.13
N ARG A 24 -2.51 17.47 -29.44
CA ARG A 24 -1.93 17.75 -30.76
C ARG A 24 -0.79 16.79 -31.11
N ALA A 25 0.12 16.53 -30.16
CA ALA A 25 1.23 15.60 -30.36
C ALA A 25 0.75 14.15 -30.52
N LEU A 26 -0.34 13.77 -29.83
CA LEU A 26 -1.02 12.49 -30.06
C LEU A 26 -1.59 12.42 -31.49
N ALA A 27 -2.29 13.46 -31.95
CA ALA A 27 -2.86 13.53 -33.29
C ALA A 27 -1.77 13.38 -34.37
N ASP A 28 -0.66 14.12 -34.22
CA ASP A 28 0.49 14.05 -35.12
C ASP A 28 1.17 12.68 -35.08
N GLY A 29 1.40 12.11 -33.88
CA GLY A 29 2.00 10.79 -33.70
C GLY A 29 1.15 9.65 -34.26
N CYS A 30 -0.18 9.79 -34.26
CA CYS A 30 -1.10 8.86 -34.89
C CYS A 30 -1.40 9.19 -36.36
N GLY A 31 -0.93 10.32 -36.89
CA GLY A 31 -1.14 10.74 -38.27
C GLY A 31 -2.62 11.02 -38.60
N VAL A 32 -3.37 11.59 -37.66
CA VAL A 32 -4.80 11.90 -37.84
C VAL A 32 -5.13 13.36 -37.52
N PRO A 33 -6.18 13.95 -38.12
CA PRO A 33 -6.64 15.29 -37.77
C PRO A 33 -7.13 15.35 -36.31
N TRP A 34 -7.03 16.55 -35.70
CA TRP A 34 -7.48 16.77 -34.32
C TRP A 34 -8.93 16.34 -34.06
N GLY A 35 -9.85 16.58 -35.02
CA GLY A 35 -11.25 16.17 -34.86
C GLY A 35 -11.43 14.65 -34.68
N THR A 36 -10.60 13.85 -35.36
CA THR A 36 -10.58 12.39 -35.20
C THR A 36 -9.97 12.00 -33.85
N MET A 37 -8.83 12.58 -33.50
CA MET A 37 -8.17 12.32 -32.21
C MET A 37 -9.09 12.68 -31.02
N LYS A 38 -9.76 13.83 -31.08
CA LYS A 38 -10.72 14.26 -30.06
C LYS A 38 -11.84 13.24 -29.86
N GLN A 39 -12.35 12.65 -30.94
CA GLN A 39 -13.39 11.62 -30.84
C GLN A 39 -12.84 10.33 -30.23
N ASP A 40 -11.64 9.91 -30.61
CA ASP A 40 -11.00 8.72 -30.05
C ASP A 40 -10.74 8.89 -28.54
N LEU A 41 -10.23 10.06 -28.12
CA LEU A 41 -10.02 10.39 -26.71
C LEU A 41 -11.32 10.39 -25.91
N LYS A 42 -12.42 10.94 -26.46
CA LYS A 42 -13.75 10.86 -25.84
C LYS A 42 -14.20 9.42 -25.63
N VAL A 43 -14.03 8.57 -26.66
CA VAL A 43 -14.38 7.15 -26.58
C VAL A 43 -13.56 6.45 -25.50
N LEU A 44 -12.24 6.66 -25.47
CA LEU A 44 -11.34 6.07 -24.48
C LEU A 44 -11.73 6.43 -23.03
N VAL A 45 -12.09 7.69 -22.77
CA VAL A 45 -12.51 8.15 -21.43
C VAL A 45 -13.92 7.67 -21.08
N SER A 46 -14.81 7.54 -22.05
CA SER A 46 -16.21 7.11 -21.83
C SER A 46 -16.43 5.59 -21.73
N THR A 47 -15.37 4.78 -21.86
CA THR A 47 -15.49 3.31 -21.91
C THR A 47 -15.76 2.74 -20.52
N VAL A 48 -16.97 2.21 -20.30
CA VAL A 48 -17.45 1.74 -18.99
C VAL A 48 -17.03 0.28 -18.68
N GLU A 49 -16.85 -0.56 -19.70
CA GLU A 49 -16.58 -2.00 -19.51
C GLU A 49 -15.14 -2.30 -19.08
N ASN A 50 -14.19 -1.42 -19.42
CA ASN A 50 -12.79 -1.51 -19.01
C ASN A 50 -12.20 -0.09 -18.96
N PRO A 51 -12.38 0.64 -17.84
CA PRO A 51 -11.96 2.03 -17.74
C PRO A 51 -10.44 2.11 -17.81
N ILE A 52 -9.95 2.82 -18.83
CA ILE A 52 -8.53 3.11 -18.98
C ILE A 52 -8.24 4.34 -18.11
N PRO A 53 -7.24 4.31 -17.22
CA PRO A 53 -6.99 5.37 -16.24
C PRO A 53 -6.28 6.57 -16.91
N LEU A 54 -6.96 7.22 -17.84
CA LEU A 54 -6.53 8.43 -18.51
C LEU A 54 -7.01 9.66 -17.74
N TYR A 55 -6.15 10.65 -17.62
CA TYR A 55 -6.48 11.96 -17.04
C TYR A 55 -5.69 13.06 -17.74
N THR A 56 -6.05 14.31 -17.46
CA THR A 56 -5.50 15.50 -18.09
C THR A 56 -4.89 16.47 -17.08
N ASP A 57 -4.02 17.36 -17.53
CA ASP A 57 -3.47 18.45 -16.71
C ASP A 57 -4.51 19.50 -16.30
N ARG A 58 -5.71 19.43 -16.88
CA ARG A 58 -6.82 20.33 -16.57
C ARG A 58 -7.91 19.71 -15.70
N ASP A 59 -7.78 18.43 -15.33
CA ASP A 59 -8.74 17.79 -14.42
C ASP A 59 -8.72 18.38 -13.00
N GLU A 60 -7.65 19.11 -12.64
CA GLU A 60 -7.51 19.82 -11.36
C GLU A 60 -8.13 21.24 -11.35
N GLU A 61 -8.52 21.77 -12.52
CA GLU A 61 -9.11 23.11 -12.63
C GLU A 61 -10.60 23.08 -12.23
N ASN A 62 -10.93 23.59 -11.04
CA ASN A 62 -12.30 23.63 -10.49
C ASN A 62 -13.37 24.29 -11.39
N ASN A 63 -12.98 25.00 -12.45
CA ASN A 63 -13.88 25.72 -13.37
C ASN A 63 -13.83 25.20 -14.83
N ALA A 64 -13.14 24.09 -15.11
CA ALA A 64 -13.04 23.56 -16.46
C ALA A 64 -14.36 22.91 -16.91
N PHE A 65 -14.91 23.36 -18.05
CA PHE A 65 -16.02 22.67 -18.69
C PHE A 65 -15.52 21.36 -19.33
N GLU A 66 -16.38 20.38 -19.49
CA GLU A 66 -16.01 19.08 -20.10
C GLU A 66 -15.40 19.26 -21.50
N GLU A 67 -15.80 20.31 -22.24
CA GLU A 67 -15.22 20.62 -23.55
C GLU A 67 -13.77 21.15 -23.48
N ASP A 68 -13.37 21.76 -22.37
CA ASP A 68 -12.04 22.36 -22.15
C ASP A 68 -10.96 21.29 -21.95
N LEU A 69 -11.36 20.07 -21.56
CA LEU A 69 -10.48 18.90 -21.42
C LEU A 69 -10.07 18.32 -22.77
N PHE A 70 -10.80 18.66 -23.83
CA PHE A 70 -10.56 18.19 -25.19
C PHE A 70 -10.15 19.34 -26.11
N LEU A 71 -9.17 20.13 -25.65
CA LEU A 71 -8.44 21.11 -26.46
C LEU A 71 -7.07 20.54 -26.89
N PRO A 72 -6.54 20.94 -28.07
CA PRO A 72 -5.31 20.35 -28.63
C PRO A 72 -4.07 20.46 -27.73
N GLU A 73 -4.02 21.49 -26.89
CA GLU A 73 -2.90 21.78 -26.00
C GLU A 73 -2.95 21.03 -24.66
N VAL A 74 -4.09 20.44 -24.30
CA VAL A 74 -4.28 19.67 -23.07
C VAL A 74 -3.35 18.47 -23.07
N LYS A 75 -2.63 18.26 -21.97
CA LYS A 75 -1.75 17.10 -21.80
C LYS A 75 -2.55 15.94 -21.26
N TRP A 76 -2.31 14.78 -21.86
CA TRP A 76 -2.90 13.51 -21.49
C TRP A 76 -1.87 12.66 -20.77
N PHE A 77 -2.34 12.00 -19.72
CA PHE A 77 -1.56 11.14 -18.86
C PHE A 77 -2.28 9.80 -18.73
N MET A 78 -1.50 8.75 -18.51
CA MET A 78 -2.02 7.44 -18.13
C MET A 78 -1.44 7.12 -16.76
N ALA A 79 -2.30 6.83 -15.80
CA ALA A 79 -1.82 6.42 -14.51
C ALA A 79 -1.31 4.98 -14.62
N THR A 80 0.01 4.84 -14.65
CA THR A 80 0.70 3.55 -14.71
C THR A 80 0.47 2.79 -13.40
N ALA A 81 0.58 1.46 -13.43
CA ALA A 81 0.39 0.56 -12.28
C ALA A 81 1.33 0.81 -11.07
N GLN A 82 2.12 1.88 -11.10
CA GLN A 82 3.04 2.30 -10.05
C GLN A 82 2.57 3.51 -9.23
N LYS A 83 1.39 4.09 -9.51
CA LYS A 83 0.78 5.08 -8.60
C LYS A 83 -0.46 4.50 -7.91
N CYS A 84 -0.45 4.58 -6.58
CA CYS A 84 -1.44 4.04 -5.67
C CYS A 84 -2.85 4.58 -6.00
N TYR A 85 -3.80 3.67 -6.23
CA TYR A 85 -5.20 4.02 -6.41
C TYR A 85 -6.02 3.70 -5.16
N THR A 86 -7.15 4.41 -5.00
CA THR A 86 -8.29 3.88 -4.24
C THR A 86 -8.65 2.47 -4.75
N PRO A 87 -9.25 1.60 -3.91
CA PRO A 87 -9.64 0.23 -4.32
C PRO A 87 -10.59 0.13 -5.53
N VAL A 88 -11.08 1.26 -6.06
CA VAL A 88 -12.06 1.39 -7.14
C VAL A 88 -11.56 2.24 -8.31
N HIS A 89 -10.24 2.51 -8.40
CA HIS A 89 -9.63 3.24 -9.53
C HIS A 89 -10.23 4.62 -9.81
N LEU A 90 -10.75 5.30 -8.79
CA LEU A 90 -11.22 6.66 -8.95
C LEU A 90 -10.02 7.59 -9.20
N ASN A 91 -10.11 8.45 -10.21
CA ASN A 91 -9.24 9.62 -10.33
C ASN A 91 -9.67 10.70 -9.32
N VAL A 92 -8.82 11.72 -9.09
CA VAL A 92 -9.03 12.74 -8.05
C VAL A 92 -10.39 13.42 -8.19
N ARG A 93 -10.82 13.70 -9.42
CA ARG A 93 -12.09 14.35 -9.72
C ARG A 93 -13.29 13.45 -9.45
N GLU A 94 -13.22 12.18 -9.84
CA GLU A 94 -14.24 11.17 -9.52
C GLU A 94 -14.34 10.97 -8.01
N GLY A 95 -13.21 10.97 -7.31
CA GLY A 95 -13.12 11.00 -5.86
C GLY A 95 -13.89 12.14 -5.23
N VAL A 96 -13.55 13.37 -5.61
CA VAL A 96 -14.20 14.59 -5.13
C VAL A 96 -15.69 14.61 -5.48
N GLY A 97 -16.07 14.14 -6.66
CA GLY A 97 -17.48 14.04 -7.08
C GLY A 97 -18.29 13.06 -6.22
N VAL A 98 -17.72 11.89 -5.90
CA VAL A 98 -18.38 10.92 -5.02
C VAL A 98 -18.46 11.47 -3.60
N LEU A 99 -17.41 12.13 -3.09
CA LEU A 99 -17.39 12.76 -1.77
C LEU A 99 -18.45 13.86 -1.65
N ALA A 100 -18.57 14.73 -2.65
CA ALA A 100 -19.61 15.76 -2.69
C ALA A 100 -21.02 15.13 -2.71
N THR A 101 -21.21 14.05 -3.48
CA THR A 101 -22.49 13.33 -3.52
C THR A 101 -22.83 12.71 -2.16
N LEU A 102 -21.85 12.15 -1.46
CA LEU A 102 -22.03 11.65 -0.10
C LEU A 102 -22.53 12.76 0.83
N ASP A 103 -21.99 13.97 0.74
CA ASP A 103 -22.37 15.11 1.59
C ASP A 103 -23.84 15.53 1.42
N PHE A 104 -24.47 15.25 0.29
CA PHE A 104 -25.91 15.50 0.06
C PHE A 104 -26.85 14.40 0.56
N LEU A 105 -26.33 13.22 0.94
CA LEU A 105 -27.16 12.18 1.55
C LEU A 105 -27.58 12.61 2.96
N GLN A 106 -28.90 12.63 3.21
CA GLN A 106 -29.49 13.12 4.47
C GLN A 106 -29.14 12.26 5.69
N GLU A 107 -28.72 11.00 5.50
CA GLU A 107 -28.35 10.09 6.59
C GLU A 107 -26.83 10.08 6.79
N ASP A 108 -26.39 10.64 7.92
CA ASP A 108 -25.04 10.40 8.45
C ASP A 108 -25.00 9.05 9.16
N ASN A 109 -24.55 8.04 8.42
CA ASN A 109 -24.38 6.68 8.92
C ASN A 109 -22.93 6.21 8.73
N SER A 110 -22.58 5.12 9.42
CA SER A 110 -21.23 4.57 9.40
C SER A 110 -20.76 4.11 8.01
N LEU A 111 -21.69 3.83 7.10
CA LEU A 111 -21.39 3.48 5.71
C LEU A 111 -20.96 4.69 4.90
N LYS A 112 -21.66 5.83 5.04
CA LYS A 112 -21.30 7.11 4.40
C LYS A 112 -19.91 7.57 4.83
N GLU A 113 -19.64 7.56 6.14
CA GLU A 113 -18.32 7.92 6.66
C GLU A 113 -17.25 6.90 6.26
N GLY A 114 -17.57 5.60 6.29
CA GLY A 114 -16.66 4.55 5.85
C GLY A 114 -16.29 4.63 4.37
N LEU A 115 -17.24 5.00 3.50
CA LEU A 115 -17.00 5.19 2.08
C LEU A 115 -16.16 6.45 1.83
N ARG A 116 -16.46 7.54 2.54
CA ARG A 116 -15.67 8.78 2.53
C ARG A 116 -14.22 8.54 2.89
N GLN A 117 -13.94 7.81 3.97
CA GLN A 117 -12.57 7.48 4.39
C GLN A 117 -11.85 6.60 3.36
N LYS A 118 -12.52 5.60 2.78
CA LYS A 118 -11.94 4.72 1.75
C LYS A 118 -11.60 5.46 0.46
N ILE A 119 -12.43 6.42 0.06
CA ILE A 119 -12.21 7.27 -1.11
C ILE A 119 -11.06 8.25 -0.85
N LEU A 120 -11.06 8.94 0.29
CA LEU A 120 -9.96 9.84 0.66
C LEU A 120 -8.60 9.11 0.78
N SER A 121 -8.59 7.88 1.30
CA SER A 121 -7.36 7.10 1.52
C SER A 121 -6.62 6.64 0.26
N GLY A 122 -7.18 6.86 -0.93
CA GLY A 122 -6.51 6.55 -2.19
C GLY A 122 -6.26 7.77 -3.07
N PHE A 123 -6.42 8.99 -2.53
CA PHE A 123 -5.94 10.22 -3.15
C PHE A 123 -4.71 10.71 -2.41
N ASP A 124 -3.56 10.45 -3.02
CA ASP A 124 -2.26 10.81 -2.48
C ASP A 124 -2.07 12.33 -2.51
N LEU A 125 -2.56 13.02 -1.48
CA LEU A 125 -2.29 14.44 -1.23
C LEU A 125 -0.90 14.61 -0.58
N GLY A 126 0.17 14.08 -1.20
CA GLY A 126 1.59 14.43 -0.97
C GLY A 126 2.19 14.35 0.45
N GLU A 127 1.38 14.11 1.49
CA GLU A 127 1.75 14.12 2.91
C GLU A 127 1.43 12.77 3.60
N GLU A 128 0.64 11.90 2.95
CA GLU A 128 0.15 10.64 3.53
C GLU A 128 1.26 9.61 3.76
N GLU A 129 2.34 9.59 2.96
CA GLU A 129 3.46 8.65 3.12
C GLU A 129 4.20 8.79 4.47
N THR A 130 4.04 9.92 5.15
CA THR A 130 4.74 10.21 6.41
C THR A 130 4.09 9.51 7.60
N TYR A 131 2.75 9.42 7.61
CA TYR A 131 2.00 9.00 8.79
C TYR A 131 0.86 7.99 8.54
N ARG A 132 0.56 7.62 7.29
CA ARG A 132 -0.27 6.46 6.96
C ARG A 132 0.58 5.45 6.18
N TYR A 133 0.48 4.16 6.51
CA TYR A 133 1.23 3.12 5.80
C TYR A 133 0.45 1.81 5.70
N ILE A 134 0.43 1.20 4.51
CA ILE A 134 -0.13 -0.13 4.30
C ILE A 134 1.03 -1.13 4.24
N LYS A 135 1.04 -2.06 5.20
CA LYS A 135 1.99 -3.17 5.24
C LYS A 135 1.40 -4.38 4.50
N GLY A 136 1.86 -4.59 3.27
CA GLY A 136 1.49 -5.68 2.35
C GLY A 136 0.55 -5.24 1.22
N GLU A 137 0.03 -6.21 0.45
CA GLU A 137 -0.61 -5.93 -0.84
C GLU A 137 -2.13 -5.74 -0.78
N LEU A 138 -2.78 -6.02 0.35
CA LEU A 138 -4.24 -5.97 0.44
C LEU A 138 -4.73 -4.69 1.09
N ALA A 139 -5.74 -4.09 0.48
CA ALA A 139 -6.45 -2.94 1.03
C ALA A 139 -7.21 -3.30 2.33
N PRO A 140 -7.46 -2.32 3.22
CA PRO A 140 -8.30 -2.49 4.38
C PRO A 140 -9.73 -2.90 4.04
N LEU A 141 -10.19 -4.02 4.58
CA LEU A 141 -11.56 -4.49 4.36
C LEU A 141 -12.56 -3.70 5.22
N GLU A 142 -12.20 -3.40 6.47
CA GLU A 142 -13.05 -2.71 7.43
C GLU A 142 -12.45 -1.35 7.83
N PRO A 143 -13.24 -0.25 7.77
CA PRO A 143 -12.85 1.02 8.36
C PRO A 143 -12.82 0.89 9.89
N ILE A 144 -11.92 1.60 10.55
CA ILE A 144 -11.91 1.67 12.02
C ILE A 144 -13.17 2.38 12.48
N GLN A 145 -13.91 1.76 13.37
CA GLN A 145 -15.18 2.29 13.86
C GLN A 145 -14.97 3.41 14.90
N GLY A 146 -15.85 4.42 14.87
CA GLY A 146 -15.95 5.44 15.92
C GLY A 146 -15.07 6.68 15.73
N LYS A 147 -14.99 7.50 16.78
CA LYS A 147 -14.26 8.79 16.77
C LYS A 147 -12.74 8.65 16.94
N THR A 148 -12.26 7.44 17.27
CA THR A 148 -10.88 7.15 17.61
C THR A 148 -9.90 7.50 16.49
N PHE A 149 -10.21 7.08 15.26
CA PHE A 149 -9.31 7.26 14.13
C PHE A 149 -9.12 8.74 13.76
N PRO A 150 -10.17 9.55 13.56
CA PRO A 150 -10.02 10.99 13.31
C PRO A 150 -9.23 11.73 14.41
N ILE A 151 -9.42 11.36 15.68
CA ILE A 151 -8.67 11.97 16.80
C ILE A 151 -7.18 11.65 16.68
N ILE A 152 -6.82 10.39 16.42
CA ILE A 152 -5.42 10.00 16.25
C ILE A 152 -4.79 10.73 15.06
N GLU A 153 -5.50 10.82 13.94
CA GLU A 153 -4.98 11.49 12.74
C GLU A 153 -4.80 12.98 12.91
N ASN A 154 -5.76 13.63 13.55
CA ASN A 154 -5.63 15.04 13.89
C ASN A 154 -4.40 15.25 14.79
N ALA A 155 -4.23 14.40 15.80
CA ALA A 155 -3.13 14.50 16.74
C ALA A 155 -1.75 14.23 16.08
N ILE A 156 -1.66 13.33 15.12
CA ILE A 156 -0.46 13.14 14.31
C ILE A 156 -0.15 14.41 13.51
N ARG A 157 -1.13 14.93 12.75
CA ARG A 157 -0.94 16.09 11.87
C ARG A 157 -0.56 17.36 12.62
N THR A 158 -1.10 17.51 13.83
CA THR A 158 -0.89 18.68 14.69
C THR A 158 0.17 18.46 15.77
N ASN A 159 0.88 17.32 15.72
CA ASN A 159 1.89 16.90 16.70
C ASN A 159 1.40 17.00 18.15
N GLN A 160 0.17 16.56 18.42
CA GLN A 160 -0.43 16.52 19.75
C GLN A 160 -0.23 15.15 20.41
N ARG A 161 0.14 15.18 21.68
CA ARG A 161 0.30 13.99 22.51
C ARG A 161 -1.07 13.46 22.92
N LEU A 162 -1.21 12.14 22.92
CA LEU A 162 -2.44 11.44 23.25
C LEU A 162 -2.32 10.67 24.55
N THR A 163 -3.44 10.56 25.28
CA THR A 163 -3.65 9.50 26.27
C THR A 163 -4.59 8.46 25.66
N ILE A 164 -4.13 7.22 25.61
CA ILE A 164 -4.91 6.09 25.08
C ILE A 164 -5.19 5.08 26.20
N ALA A 165 -6.40 4.52 26.22
CA ALA A 165 -6.76 3.39 27.09
C ALA A 165 -6.53 2.07 26.35
N PHE A 166 -5.32 1.53 26.44
CA PHE A 166 -4.91 0.30 25.75
C PHE A 166 -5.02 -0.92 26.68
N ASN A 167 -5.83 -1.92 26.31
CA ASN A 167 -6.15 -3.07 27.17
C ASN A 167 -6.57 -2.65 28.61
N GLY A 168 -7.36 -1.59 28.72
CA GLY A 168 -7.83 -1.05 30.01
C GLY A 168 -6.78 -0.27 30.81
N ARG A 169 -5.57 -0.08 30.29
CA ARG A 169 -4.52 0.75 30.93
C ARG A 169 -4.39 2.08 30.21
N LYS A 170 -4.42 3.18 30.95
CA LYS A 170 -4.15 4.52 30.41
C LYS A 170 -2.65 4.68 30.22
N ILE A 171 -2.25 5.05 29.02
CA ILE A 171 -0.86 5.33 28.66
C ILE A 171 -0.79 6.60 27.81
N THR A 172 0.25 7.38 28.02
CA THR A 172 0.52 8.59 27.25
C THR A 172 1.53 8.29 26.15
N VAL A 173 1.24 8.73 24.93
CA VAL A 173 2.02 8.42 23.73
C VAL A 173 2.08 9.62 22.78
N ASP A 174 3.20 9.75 22.08
CA ASP A 174 3.40 10.68 20.98
C ASP A 174 3.06 9.95 19.66
N PRO A 175 1.90 10.20 19.01
CA PRO A 175 1.48 9.43 17.85
C PRO A 175 2.32 9.79 16.61
N LEU A 176 2.94 8.79 15.99
CA LEU A 176 3.83 8.99 14.82
C LEU A 176 3.17 8.58 13.50
N GLY A 177 2.14 7.74 13.56
CA GLY A 177 1.47 7.28 12.36
C GLY A 177 0.52 6.10 12.59
N ILE A 178 -0.25 5.76 11.56
CA ILE A 178 -1.19 4.64 11.55
C ILE A 178 -0.81 3.67 10.44
N VAL A 179 -0.80 2.38 10.78
CA VAL A 179 -0.43 1.31 9.87
C VAL A 179 -1.51 0.26 9.77
N TYR A 180 -1.89 -0.08 8.55
CA TYR A 180 -2.71 -1.25 8.28
C TYR A 180 -1.82 -2.44 7.98
N TYR A 181 -1.90 -3.50 8.79
CA TYR A 181 -1.21 -4.75 8.49
C TYR A 181 -2.14 -5.73 7.78
N SER A 182 -1.96 -5.84 6.47
CA SER A 182 -2.86 -6.58 5.57
C SER A 182 -2.95 -8.09 5.85
N ARG A 183 -1.86 -8.73 6.28
CA ARG A 183 -1.84 -10.15 6.64
C ARG A 183 -2.78 -10.47 7.80
N LEU A 184 -2.80 -9.62 8.82
CA LEU A 184 -3.67 -9.77 9.99
C LEU A 184 -4.99 -9.01 9.85
N ARG A 185 -5.13 -8.21 8.79
CA ARG A 185 -6.29 -7.33 8.54
C ARG A 185 -6.60 -6.40 9.72
N CYS A 186 -5.55 -5.88 10.34
CA CYS A 186 -5.64 -5.11 11.57
C CYS A 186 -4.93 -3.76 11.44
N TRP A 187 -5.48 -2.76 12.13
CA TRP A 187 -4.88 -1.43 12.21
C TRP A 187 -4.08 -1.25 13.49
N TYR A 188 -2.99 -0.49 13.37
CA TYR A 188 -2.05 -0.22 14.46
C TYR A 188 -1.69 1.26 14.50
N LEU A 189 -1.69 1.84 15.70
CA LEU A 189 -1.05 3.12 15.97
C LEU A 189 0.43 2.88 16.22
N VAL A 190 1.31 3.54 15.46
CA VAL A 190 2.73 3.66 15.78
C VAL A 190 2.90 4.94 16.59
N ALA A 191 3.44 4.81 17.80
CA ALA A 191 3.65 5.95 18.68
C ALA A 191 4.91 5.78 19.53
N ARG A 192 5.56 6.91 19.84
CA ARG A 192 6.66 6.95 20.80
C ARG A 192 6.10 7.00 22.21
N GLN A 193 6.60 6.10 23.07
CA GLN A 193 6.32 6.04 24.50
C GLN A 193 7.66 6.11 25.24
N GLY A 194 7.92 7.24 25.91
CA GLY A 194 9.26 7.55 26.42
C GLY A 194 10.26 7.61 25.27
N ASP A 195 11.36 6.87 25.37
CA ASP A 195 12.41 6.83 24.34
C ASP A 195 12.21 5.72 23.29
N THR A 196 11.07 5.02 23.34
CA THR A 196 10.84 3.82 22.52
C THR A 196 9.64 3.99 21.57
N ILE A 197 9.79 3.56 20.33
CA ILE A 197 8.69 3.55 19.34
C ILE A 197 7.99 2.19 19.38
N LYS A 198 6.67 2.21 19.52
CA LYS A 198 5.82 1.03 19.67
C LYS A 198 4.58 1.09 18.77
N THR A 199 4.13 -0.08 18.33
CA THR A 199 2.84 -0.37 17.71
C THR A 199 1.79 -0.74 18.76
N TYR A 200 0.59 -0.18 18.62
CA TYR A 200 -0.58 -0.45 19.44
C TYR A 200 -1.73 -0.89 18.54
N HIS A 201 -2.23 -2.10 18.74
CA HIS A 201 -3.37 -2.62 17.99
C HIS A 201 -4.61 -1.77 18.27
N LEU A 202 -5.20 -1.14 17.24
CA LEU A 202 -6.28 -0.18 17.44
C LEU A 202 -7.56 -0.79 17.99
N ASN A 203 -7.90 -2.05 17.66
CA ASN A 203 -9.05 -2.72 18.29
C ASN A 203 -8.88 -2.96 19.81
N LYS A 204 -7.67 -2.79 20.36
CA LYS A 204 -7.39 -2.88 21.80
C LYS A 204 -7.32 -1.49 22.46
N VAL A 205 -7.50 -0.42 21.68
CA VAL A 205 -7.61 0.96 22.15
C VAL A 205 -9.08 1.25 22.41
N LEU A 206 -9.45 1.31 23.69
CA LEU A 206 -10.84 1.50 24.12
C LEU A 206 -11.26 2.97 24.13
N GLU A 207 -10.30 3.87 24.32
CA GLU A 207 -10.51 5.32 24.43
C GLU A 207 -9.25 6.06 23.98
N VAL A 208 -9.44 7.23 23.36
CA VAL A 208 -8.37 8.16 22.99
C VAL A 208 -8.78 9.56 23.39
N GLN A 209 -7.87 10.27 24.06
CA GLN A 209 -8.05 11.66 24.48
C GLN A 209 -6.80 12.47 24.13
N GLU A 210 -7.00 13.66 23.59
CA GLU A 210 -5.91 14.64 23.43
C GLU A 210 -5.49 15.16 24.81
N THR A 211 -4.19 15.30 25.03
CA THR A 211 -3.67 15.83 26.30
C THR A 211 -3.63 17.36 26.34
N GLY A 212 -3.68 18.01 25.17
CA GLY A 212 -3.39 19.44 25.00
C GLY A 212 -1.89 19.77 24.99
N GLU A 213 -1.02 18.78 25.18
CA GLU A 213 0.43 18.94 25.05
C GLU A 213 0.88 18.60 23.63
N SER A 214 1.80 19.38 23.08
CA SER A 214 2.47 19.03 21.82
C SER A 214 3.74 18.21 22.06
N PHE A 215 4.17 17.49 21.04
CA PHE A 215 5.47 16.80 21.02
C PHE A 215 6.26 17.20 19.78
N VAL A 216 7.57 16.96 19.80
CA VAL A 216 8.43 17.13 18.62
C VAL A 216 8.48 15.82 17.86
N TYR A 217 7.98 15.84 16.61
CA TYR A 217 8.08 14.71 15.70
C TYR A 217 9.56 14.35 15.46
N PRO A 218 9.97 13.08 15.57
CA PRO A 218 11.37 12.71 15.39
C PRO A 218 11.86 13.05 13.98
N GLU A 219 12.93 13.84 13.90
CA GLU A 219 13.51 14.24 12.62
C GLU A 219 13.94 13.01 11.80
N GLY A 220 13.57 12.98 10.52
CA GLY A 220 13.91 11.88 9.61
C GLY A 220 13.18 10.55 9.87
N PHE A 221 12.24 10.48 10.83
CA PHE A 221 11.44 9.28 11.02
C PHE A 221 10.47 9.07 9.85
N SER A 222 10.43 7.85 9.34
CA SER A 222 9.49 7.41 8.31
C SER A 222 8.91 6.06 8.73
N LEU A 223 7.58 5.93 8.68
CA LEU A 223 6.92 4.64 8.91
C LEU A 223 7.44 3.57 7.96
N LYS A 224 7.57 3.89 6.68
CA LYS A 224 8.04 2.97 5.64
C LYS A 224 9.45 2.46 5.96
N ALA A 225 10.37 3.37 6.29
CA ALA A 225 11.73 3.00 6.67
C ALA A 225 11.75 2.17 7.96
N TRP A 226 10.93 2.55 8.96
CA TRP A 226 10.81 1.81 10.21
C TRP A 226 10.25 0.40 9.98
N PHE A 227 9.26 0.20 9.10
CA PHE A 227 8.73 -1.13 8.80
C PHE A 227 9.56 -1.94 7.80
N GLY A 228 10.49 -1.31 7.08
CA GLY A 228 11.37 -1.95 6.08
C GLY A 228 11.94 -3.29 6.53
N PRO A 229 12.73 -3.36 7.63
CA PRO A 229 13.33 -4.61 8.08
C PRO A 229 12.32 -5.59 8.73
N ARG A 230 11.13 -5.13 9.12
CA ARG A 230 10.17 -5.94 9.89
C ARG A 230 9.36 -6.87 8.98
N TRP A 231 9.41 -8.17 9.21
CA TRP A 231 8.54 -9.14 8.51
C TRP A 231 7.09 -9.09 8.99
N GLY A 232 6.88 -8.62 10.22
CA GLY A 232 5.60 -8.57 10.89
C GLY A 232 5.38 -7.31 11.71
N MET A 233 4.61 -7.47 12.78
CA MET A 233 4.44 -6.43 13.82
C MET A 233 5.27 -6.70 15.08
N GLU A 234 6.07 -7.76 15.05
CA GLU A 234 6.93 -8.18 16.15
C GLU A 234 8.12 -7.22 16.36
N TYR A 235 8.57 -7.17 17.60
CA TYR A 235 9.82 -6.51 17.98
C TYR A 235 10.93 -7.54 18.11
N GLY A 236 12.16 -7.06 18.01
CA GLY A 236 13.35 -7.87 18.20
C GLY A 236 14.56 -7.14 17.66
N ASP A 237 15.70 -7.79 17.80
CA ASP A 237 16.95 -7.30 17.24
C ASP A 237 16.99 -7.51 15.74
N LEU A 238 17.78 -6.67 15.06
CA LEU A 238 18.06 -6.82 13.65
C LEU A 238 18.99 -8.02 13.45
N ILE A 239 18.59 -8.96 12.61
CA ILE A 239 19.34 -10.20 12.35
C ILE A 239 19.54 -10.35 10.85
N ARG A 240 20.79 -10.56 10.42
CA ARG A 240 21.11 -10.92 9.04
C ARG A 240 20.74 -12.37 8.80
N VAL A 241 19.99 -12.64 7.73
CA VAL A 241 19.57 -13.99 7.34
C VAL A 241 20.06 -14.34 5.95
N LYS A 242 20.33 -15.63 5.75
CA LYS A 242 20.67 -16.20 4.45
C LYS A 242 19.85 -17.47 4.22
N VAL A 243 19.05 -17.47 3.16
CA VAL A 243 18.14 -18.58 2.83
C VAL A 243 18.36 -19.01 1.40
N ARG A 244 18.54 -20.31 1.20
CA ARG A 244 18.57 -20.92 -0.13
C ARG A 244 17.20 -21.46 -0.49
N PHE A 245 16.68 -21.06 -1.63
CA PHE A 245 15.45 -21.55 -2.22
C PHE A 245 15.75 -22.39 -3.46
N LEU A 246 15.36 -23.66 -3.44
CA LEU A 246 15.58 -24.56 -4.57
C LEU A 246 14.76 -24.14 -5.78
N ASN A 247 15.30 -24.35 -6.99
CA ASN A 247 14.60 -24.11 -8.24
C ASN A 247 13.52 -25.19 -8.49
N ARG A 248 12.42 -25.11 -7.75
CA ARG A 248 11.29 -26.04 -7.85
C ARG A 248 10.00 -25.28 -8.13
N SER A 249 9.32 -25.66 -9.20
CA SER A 249 7.99 -25.13 -9.56
C SER A 249 7.97 -23.59 -9.57
N GLN A 250 7.10 -22.95 -8.79
CA GLN A 250 6.96 -21.49 -8.73
C GLN A 250 7.74 -20.85 -7.57
N THR A 251 8.64 -21.58 -6.91
CA THR A 251 9.34 -21.12 -5.68
C THR A 251 10.07 -19.81 -5.91
N VAL A 252 10.95 -19.74 -6.92
CA VAL A 252 11.76 -18.55 -7.23
C VAL A 252 10.87 -17.34 -7.55
N ALA A 253 9.88 -17.51 -8.42
CA ALA A 253 8.93 -16.45 -8.78
C ALA A 253 8.13 -15.94 -7.57
N LYS A 254 7.72 -16.86 -6.68
CA LYS A 254 7.03 -16.53 -5.44
C LYS A 254 7.93 -15.74 -4.48
N VAL A 255 9.20 -16.12 -4.32
CA VAL A 255 10.15 -15.38 -3.48
C VAL A 255 10.32 -13.96 -4.02
N HIS A 256 10.58 -13.80 -5.32
CA HIS A 256 10.69 -12.47 -5.94
C HIS A 256 9.47 -11.60 -5.67
N LYS A 257 8.26 -12.16 -5.84
CA LYS A 257 7.02 -11.44 -5.53
C LYS A 257 6.94 -11.06 -4.05
N ASP A 258 7.09 -12.04 -3.16
CA ASP A 258 6.88 -11.87 -1.72
C ASP A 258 7.85 -10.83 -1.12
N VAL A 259 9.07 -10.69 -1.66
CA VAL A 259 10.11 -9.79 -1.12
C VAL A 259 10.35 -8.53 -1.97
N ALA A 260 9.59 -8.29 -3.05
CA ALA A 260 9.80 -7.16 -3.97
C ALA A 260 9.79 -5.78 -3.29
N HIS A 261 9.10 -5.66 -2.16
CA HIS A 261 8.99 -4.43 -1.38
C HIS A 261 10.13 -4.24 -0.35
N ARG A 262 11.07 -5.20 -0.28
CA ARG A 262 12.16 -5.23 0.70
C ARG A 262 13.48 -4.86 0.05
N ALA A 263 14.37 -4.27 0.83
CA ALA A 263 15.75 -3.99 0.43
C ALA A 263 16.64 -5.24 0.63
N SER A 264 16.21 -6.37 0.07
CA SER A 264 16.91 -7.66 0.17
C SER A 264 17.80 -7.92 -1.04
N GLU A 265 18.82 -8.75 -0.87
CA GLU A 265 19.69 -9.24 -1.93
C GLU A 265 19.22 -10.60 -2.44
N LEU A 266 19.13 -10.74 -3.76
CA LEU A 266 18.70 -11.95 -4.45
C LEU A 266 19.76 -12.36 -5.47
N THR A 267 20.38 -13.53 -5.29
CA THR A 267 21.42 -14.06 -6.17
C THR A 267 21.00 -15.42 -6.73
N THR A 268 20.91 -15.54 -8.05
CA THR A 268 20.67 -16.83 -8.72
C THR A 268 21.97 -17.62 -8.79
N LEU A 269 21.96 -18.85 -8.32
CA LEU A 269 23.11 -19.77 -8.33
C LEU A 269 23.16 -20.60 -9.62
N GLU A 270 24.28 -21.28 -9.86
CA GLU A 270 24.53 -22.07 -11.09
C GLU A 270 23.52 -23.21 -11.30
N ASP A 271 23.02 -23.80 -10.22
CA ASP A 271 21.98 -24.84 -10.25
C ASP A 271 20.55 -24.27 -10.43
N GLY A 272 20.44 -22.95 -10.62
CA GLY A 272 19.20 -22.20 -10.75
C GLY A 272 18.50 -21.92 -9.42
N SER A 273 19.01 -22.39 -8.29
CA SER A 273 18.47 -22.02 -6.98
C SER A 273 18.70 -20.54 -6.68
N LEU A 274 17.92 -19.99 -5.75
CA LEU A 274 17.96 -18.58 -5.39
C LEU A 274 18.49 -18.43 -3.96
N LEU A 275 19.55 -17.64 -3.80
CA LEU A 275 20.06 -17.20 -2.51
C LEU A 275 19.41 -15.86 -2.16
N PHE A 276 18.73 -15.82 -1.02
CA PHE A 276 18.12 -14.63 -0.43
C PHE A 276 18.90 -14.20 0.80
N GLU A 277 19.27 -12.93 0.85
CA GLU A 277 19.92 -12.30 2.01
C GLU A 277 19.22 -11.00 2.40
N ASP A 278 19.00 -10.79 3.68
CA ASP A 278 18.26 -9.62 4.18
C ASP A 278 18.57 -9.38 5.67
N ASP A 279 18.35 -8.15 6.13
CA ASP A 279 18.41 -7.76 7.53
C ASP A 279 16.98 -7.62 8.08
N ILE A 280 16.62 -8.50 9.01
CA ILE A 280 15.22 -8.69 9.41
C ILE A 280 14.97 -8.44 10.89
N ILE A 281 13.74 -8.04 11.19
CA ILE A 281 13.13 -8.07 12.53
C ILE A 281 11.84 -8.88 12.44
N GLY A 282 11.50 -9.63 13.49
CA GLY A 282 10.29 -10.45 13.54
C GLY A 282 10.53 -11.87 13.05
N VAL A 283 11.31 -12.62 13.84
CA VAL A 283 11.75 -13.98 13.52
C VAL A 283 10.56 -14.93 13.32
N ASN A 284 9.48 -14.85 14.12
CA ASN A 284 8.43 -15.85 14.02
C ASN A 284 7.66 -15.77 12.70
N GLU A 285 7.32 -14.55 12.26
CA GLU A 285 6.70 -14.34 10.95
C GLU A 285 7.63 -14.70 9.79
N PHE A 286 8.92 -14.36 9.88
CA PHE A 286 9.93 -14.78 8.89
C PHE A 286 10.01 -16.30 8.76
N ILE A 287 10.14 -17.02 9.89
CA ILE A 287 10.20 -18.49 9.91
C ILE A 287 8.92 -19.10 9.35
N THR A 288 7.76 -18.49 9.62
CA THR A 288 6.47 -18.93 9.06
C THR A 288 6.45 -18.77 7.54
N TRP A 289 7.01 -17.69 7.01
CA TRP A 289 7.17 -17.51 5.57
C TRP A 289 8.09 -18.57 4.96
N VAL A 290 9.27 -18.80 5.55
CA VAL A 290 10.21 -19.84 5.08
C VAL A 290 9.57 -21.23 5.08
N LEU A 291 8.90 -21.61 6.18
CA LEU A 291 8.19 -22.88 6.29
C LEU A 291 7.07 -23.04 5.24
N GLY A 292 6.49 -21.95 4.76
CA GLY A 292 5.49 -21.96 3.68
C GLY A 292 6.00 -22.52 2.35
N PHE A 293 7.31 -22.60 2.15
CA PHE A 293 7.94 -23.24 0.98
C PHE A 293 8.28 -24.73 1.23
N GLY A 294 8.09 -25.23 2.45
CA GLY A 294 8.40 -26.59 2.83
C GLY A 294 9.86 -26.97 2.52
N SER A 295 10.06 -28.14 1.90
CA SER A 295 11.40 -28.65 1.54
C SER A 295 12.11 -27.86 0.44
N ALA A 296 11.46 -26.86 -0.17
CA ALA A 296 12.09 -26.01 -1.18
C ALA A 296 12.91 -24.85 -0.58
N ALA A 297 12.90 -24.66 0.74
CA ALA A 297 13.65 -23.60 1.40
C ALA A 297 14.56 -24.15 2.51
N GLU A 298 15.76 -23.59 2.62
CA GLU A 298 16.74 -23.93 3.65
C GLU A 298 17.38 -22.66 4.22
N ILE A 299 17.29 -22.48 5.53
CA ILE A 299 18.09 -21.46 6.23
C ILE A 299 19.53 -21.93 6.32
N ILE A 300 20.42 -21.11 5.76
CA ILE A 300 21.87 -21.29 5.79
C ILE A 300 22.44 -20.57 7.01
N GLU A 301 22.04 -19.32 7.23
CA GLU A 301 22.45 -18.49 8.37
C GLU A 301 21.27 -17.65 8.90
N PRO A 302 21.24 -17.36 10.22
CA PRO A 302 22.16 -17.83 11.25
C PRO A 302 21.73 -19.21 11.81
N VAL A 303 22.64 -19.89 12.52
CA VAL A 303 22.43 -21.28 12.96
C VAL A 303 21.25 -21.41 13.93
N GLU A 304 21.01 -20.39 14.74
CA GLU A 304 19.93 -20.34 15.71
C GLU A 304 18.56 -20.41 15.02
N LEU A 305 18.41 -19.79 13.84
CA LEU A 305 17.18 -19.88 13.06
C LEU A 305 17.00 -21.26 12.42
N ARG A 306 18.11 -21.92 12.05
CA ARG A 306 18.07 -23.30 11.56
C ARG A 306 17.60 -24.25 12.66
N GLU A 307 18.10 -24.10 13.88
CA GLU A 307 17.64 -24.88 15.04
C GLU A 307 16.15 -24.67 15.33
N LEU A 308 15.69 -23.42 15.21
CA LEU A 308 14.26 -23.09 15.36
C LEU A 308 13.39 -23.77 14.31
N ILE A 309 13.80 -23.79 13.03
CA ILE A 309 13.11 -24.55 11.98
C ILE A 309 13.12 -26.04 12.30
N LEU A 310 14.26 -26.61 12.66
CA LEU A 310 14.37 -28.03 12.97
C LEU A 310 13.41 -28.44 14.09
N LYS A 311 13.29 -27.61 15.14
CA LYS A 311 12.33 -27.82 16.21
C LYS A 311 10.89 -27.84 15.68
N ARG A 312 10.47 -26.82 14.92
CA ARG A 312 9.11 -26.73 14.37
C ARG A 312 8.78 -27.88 13.41
N VAL A 313 9.74 -28.31 12.59
CA VAL A 313 9.56 -29.44 11.67
C VAL A 313 9.41 -30.76 12.43
N ARG A 314 10.16 -30.98 13.52
CA ARG A 314 9.98 -32.17 14.38
C ARG A 314 8.62 -32.19 15.07
N GLU A 315 8.18 -31.06 15.61
CA GLU A 315 6.83 -30.92 16.19
C GLU A 315 5.75 -31.21 15.14
N THR A 316 5.91 -30.65 13.94
CA THR A 316 5.00 -30.91 12.81
C THR A 316 4.98 -32.39 12.43
N LEU A 317 6.15 -33.03 12.33
CA LEU A 317 6.25 -34.46 12.03
C LEU A 317 5.54 -35.33 13.07
N GLY A 318 5.68 -34.99 14.36
CA GLY A 318 4.99 -35.68 15.46
C GLY A 318 3.47 -35.73 15.27
N ASN A 319 2.86 -34.64 14.82
CA ASN A 319 1.40 -34.57 14.56
C ASN A 319 0.91 -35.57 13.49
N TYR A 320 1.79 -36.05 12.61
CA TYR A 320 1.45 -37.01 11.55
C TYR A 320 1.94 -38.43 11.85
N GLN A 321 2.75 -38.60 12.89
CA GLN A 321 3.29 -39.91 13.28
C GLN A 321 2.37 -40.64 14.27
N GLU A 322 1.47 -39.94 14.95
CA GLU A 322 0.43 -40.58 15.74
C GLU A 322 -0.64 -41.16 14.80
N GLU A 323 -0.80 -42.49 14.81
CA GLU A 323 -1.93 -43.16 14.13
C GLU A 323 -3.24 -42.61 14.69
N VAL A 324 -3.97 -41.85 13.87
CA VAL A 324 -5.33 -41.42 14.19
C VAL A 324 -6.22 -42.67 14.03
N TYR A 325 -6.63 -43.26 15.15
CA TYR A 325 -7.60 -44.36 15.22
C TYR A 325 -9.04 -43.88 15.04
#